data_AF-A0A163GVT5-F1
#
_entry.id   AF-A0A163GVT5-F1
#
_cell.length_a   1.000
_cell.length_b   1.000
_cell.length_c   1.000
_cell.angle_alpha   90.00
_cell.angle_beta   90.00
_cell.angle_gamma   90.00
#
_symmetry.space_group_name_H-M   'P 1'
#
loop_
_entity.id
_entity.type
_entity.pdbx_description
1 polymer ?
#
loop_
_entity_poly.entity_id
_entity_poly.type
_entity_poly.pdbx_seq_one_letter_code
_entity_poly.pdbx_strand_id
1 'polypeptide(L)'
;MKKGAPQKYTDKQLKDILLKYISKNPGKKINPSILERETGVNRFVWKRRMSEQIAMINEPMQLENTETETSLPLPNVVELVETYWNNKSGLISALSHFNQMLNALHQKAKESDTILKQNQDLAANLSIKEKQIKMLENEIKLLRQQYLEVAVKSTYKTFQDEEALEKIISITKNKKSEDRALNADIVKMYPELFDN
;
A
#
# COMPACT_ATOMS: atom_id res chain seq x y z
N MET A 1 -47.27 -50.15 -22.03
CA MET A 1 -46.87 -48.88 -21.38
C MET A 1 -47.37 -47.72 -22.24
N LYS A 2 -48.34 -46.94 -21.76
CA LYS A 2 -48.90 -45.81 -22.53
C LYS A 2 -47.82 -44.74 -22.68
N LYS A 3 -47.27 -44.59 -23.90
CA LYS A 3 -46.37 -43.48 -24.25
C LYS A 3 -47.19 -42.19 -24.16
N GLY A 4 -46.84 -41.32 -23.21
CA GLY A 4 -47.48 -40.02 -23.04
C GLY A 4 -47.33 -39.14 -24.29
N ALA A 5 -48.11 -38.06 -24.34
CA ALA A 5 -48.12 -37.09 -25.44
C ALA A 5 -46.70 -36.60 -25.83
N PRO A 6 -46.45 -36.32 -27.11
CA PRO A 6 -45.15 -35.89 -27.60
C PRO A 6 -44.70 -34.58 -26.94
N GLN A 7 -43.39 -34.48 -26.77
CA GLN A 7 -42.75 -33.39 -26.06
C GLN A 7 -42.81 -32.08 -26.88
N LYS A 8 -43.45 -31.04 -26.32
CA LYS A 8 -43.64 -29.75 -27.01
C LYS A 8 -42.37 -28.89 -27.13
N TYR A 9 -41.40 -29.08 -26.25
CA TYR A 9 -40.15 -28.29 -26.21
C TYR A 9 -38.94 -29.18 -26.01
N THR A 10 -37.85 -28.96 -26.74
CA THR A 10 -36.55 -29.59 -26.43
C THR A 10 -35.81 -28.86 -25.31
N ASP A 11 -34.86 -29.52 -24.63
CA ASP A 11 -34.09 -28.89 -23.55
C ASP A 11 -33.29 -27.69 -24.05
N LYS A 12 -32.78 -27.74 -25.29
CA LYS A 12 -32.10 -26.62 -25.93
C LYS A 12 -33.01 -25.39 -26.08
N GLN A 13 -34.25 -25.60 -26.56
CA GLN A 13 -35.22 -24.52 -26.70
C GLN A 13 -35.61 -23.90 -25.35
N LEU A 14 -35.74 -24.72 -24.31
CA LEU A 14 -36.02 -24.23 -22.96
C LEU A 14 -34.86 -23.40 -22.40
N LYS A 15 -33.61 -23.80 -22.67
CA LYS A 15 -32.42 -22.99 -22.32
C LYS A 15 -32.41 -21.65 -23.04
N ASP A 16 -32.67 -21.63 -24.34
CA ASP A 16 -32.69 -20.40 -25.12
C ASP A 16 -33.77 -19.43 -24.63
N ILE A 17 -34.95 -19.95 -24.26
CA ILE A 17 -36.04 -19.16 -23.68
C ILE A 17 -35.65 -18.61 -22.30
N LEU A 18 -35.00 -19.43 -21.47
CA LEU A 18 -34.52 -19.01 -20.15
C LEU A 18 -33.46 -17.91 -20.26
N LEU A 19 -32.50 -18.05 -21.18
CA LEU A 19 -31.48 -17.02 -21.46
C LEU A 19 -32.09 -15.70 -21.95
N LYS A 20 -33.08 -15.77 -22.85
CA LYS A 20 -33.83 -14.59 -23.31
C LYS A 20 -34.60 -13.89 -22.19
N TYR A 21 -35.03 -14.63 -21.18
CA TYR A 21 -35.71 -14.05 -20.01
C TYR A 21 -34.72 -13.37 -19.07
N ILE A 22 -33.56 -13.98 -18.83
CA ILE A 22 -32.48 -13.45 -17.97
C ILE A 22 -31.95 -12.14 -18.52
N SER A 23 -31.64 -12.09 -19.83
CA SER A 23 -31.11 -10.87 -20.46
C SER A 23 -32.07 -9.69 -20.39
N LYS A 24 -33.38 -9.94 -20.34
CA LYS A 24 -34.41 -8.91 -20.18
C LYS A 24 -34.65 -8.50 -18.72
N ASN A 25 -34.25 -9.32 -17.75
CA ASN A 25 -34.51 -9.09 -16.34
C ASN A 25 -33.26 -9.41 -15.48
N PRO A 26 -32.18 -8.63 -15.63
CA PRO A 26 -30.97 -8.83 -14.82
C PRO A 26 -31.28 -8.63 -13.33
N GLY A 27 -30.67 -9.46 -12.48
CA GLY A 27 -30.74 -9.33 -11.01
C GLY A 27 -32.05 -9.74 -10.34
N LYS A 28 -33.05 -10.24 -11.07
CA LYS A 28 -34.30 -10.74 -10.47
C LYS A 28 -34.26 -12.24 -10.23
N LYS A 29 -34.64 -12.67 -9.02
CA LYS A 29 -34.79 -14.09 -8.67
C LYS A 29 -35.79 -14.77 -9.61
N ILE A 30 -35.37 -15.86 -10.24
CA ILE A 30 -36.15 -16.60 -11.23
C ILE A 30 -37.00 -17.65 -10.52
N ASN A 31 -38.30 -17.64 -10.76
CA ASN A 31 -39.22 -18.65 -10.26
C ASN A 31 -39.97 -19.27 -11.45
N PRO A 32 -40.16 -20.61 -11.49
CA PRO A 32 -40.99 -21.27 -12.50
C PRO A 32 -42.37 -20.63 -12.75
N SER A 33 -42.98 -20.03 -11.73
CA SER A 33 -44.27 -19.33 -11.85
C SER A 33 -44.15 -17.99 -12.58
N ILE A 34 -43.02 -17.30 -12.42
CA ILE A 34 -42.73 -16.05 -13.13
C ILE A 34 -42.38 -16.38 -14.59
N LEU A 35 -41.59 -17.43 -14.81
CA LEU A 35 -41.28 -17.92 -16.15
C LEU A 35 -42.55 -18.32 -16.91
N GLU A 36 -43.53 -18.96 -16.26
CA GLU A 36 -44.80 -19.30 -16.91
C GLU A 36 -45.57 -18.06 -17.37
N ARG A 37 -45.62 -17.00 -16.56
CA ARG A 37 -46.27 -15.74 -16.93
C ARG A 37 -45.59 -15.05 -18.12
N GLU A 38 -44.27 -15.08 -18.16
CA GLU A 38 -43.47 -14.27 -19.11
C GLU A 38 -43.14 -15.04 -20.41
N THR A 39 -43.04 -16.37 -20.32
CA THR A 39 -42.65 -17.24 -21.44
C THR A 39 -43.81 -18.09 -21.97
N GLY A 40 -44.93 -18.16 -21.26
CA GLY A 40 -46.08 -19.02 -21.59
C GLY A 40 -45.79 -20.52 -21.44
N VAL A 41 -44.59 -20.91 -21.02
CA VAL A 41 -44.21 -22.31 -20.80
C VAL A 41 -44.63 -22.73 -19.40
N ASN A 42 -45.38 -23.84 -19.31
CA ASN A 42 -45.96 -24.32 -18.07
C ASN A 42 -44.91 -24.50 -16.95
N ARG A 43 -45.21 -24.03 -15.74
CA ARG A 43 -44.31 -24.11 -14.55
C ARG A 43 -43.80 -25.52 -14.25
N PHE A 44 -44.59 -26.56 -14.53
CA PHE A 44 -44.21 -27.95 -14.31
C PHE A 44 -43.12 -28.42 -15.28
N VAL A 45 -43.07 -27.84 -16.49
CA VAL A 45 -41.99 -28.10 -17.45
C VAL A 45 -40.69 -27.50 -16.95
N TRP A 46 -40.72 -26.26 -16.47
CA TRP A 46 -39.57 -25.61 -15.84
C TRP A 46 -39.09 -26.37 -14.60
N LYS A 47 -40.00 -26.70 -13.69
CA LYS A 47 -39.67 -27.42 -12.44
C LYS A 47 -39.11 -28.81 -12.69
N ARG A 48 -39.57 -29.52 -13.72
CA ARG A 48 -39.13 -30.90 -13.99
C ARG A 48 -37.81 -30.97 -14.76
N ARG A 49 -37.52 -29.99 -15.63
CA ARG A 49 -36.42 -30.09 -16.59
C ARG A 49 -35.31 -29.07 -16.39
N MET A 50 -35.63 -27.93 -15.79
CA MET A 50 -34.71 -26.80 -15.63
C MET A 50 -34.58 -26.35 -14.17
N SER A 51 -35.02 -27.16 -13.21
CA SER A 51 -34.90 -26.85 -11.78
C SER A 51 -33.45 -26.61 -11.37
N GLU A 52 -32.52 -27.45 -11.84
CA GLU A 52 -31.09 -27.33 -11.53
C GLU A 52 -30.49 -26.05 -12.11
N GLN A 53 -30.83 -25.71 -13.36
CA GLN A 53 -30.34 -24.50 -14.00
C GLN A 53 -30.92 -23.24 -13.34
N ILE A 54 -32.22 -23.26 -13.02
CA ILE A 54 -32.87 -22.18 -12.27
C ILE A 54 -32.26 -22.06 -10.87
N ALA A 55 -31.91 -23.17 -10.22
CA ALA A 55 -31.22 -23.15 -8.92
C ALA A 55 -29.82 -22.53 -9.06
N MET A 56 -29.02 -22.97 -10.04
CA MET A 56 -27.68 -22.42 -10.31
C MET A 56 -27.69 -20.92 -10.60
N ILE A 57 -28.70 -20.43 -11.33
CA ILE A 57 -28.85 -18.99 -11.62
C ILE A 57 -29.32 -18.20 -10.39
N ASN A 58 -30.10 -18.83 -9.50
CA ASN A 58 -30.58 -18.20 -8.28
C ASN A 58 -29.64 -18.35 -7.09
N GLU A 59 -28.63 -19.20 -7.20
CA GLU A 59 -27.59 -19.30 -6.19
C GLU A 59 -26.92 -17.93 -6.11
N PRO A 60 -26.92 -17.29 -4.92
CA PRO A 60 -26.11 -16.11 -4.74
C PRO A 60 -24.70 -16.57 -5.01
N MET A 61 -24.14 -16.14 -6.15
CA MET A 61 -22.73 -16.32 -6.41
C MET A 61 -22.06 -15.64 -5.22
N GLN A 62 -21.52 -16.44 -4.32
CA GLN A 62 -20.57 -15.96 -3.34
C GLN A 62 -19.37 -15.55 -4.18
N LEU A 63 -19.44 -14.34 -4.76
CA LEU A 63 -18.26 -13.52 -4.79
C LEU A 63 -17.82 -13.55 -3.33
N GLU A 64 -16.70 -14.21 -3.07
CA GLU A 64 -15.97 -13.91 -1.86
C GLU A 64 -15.87 -12.39 -1.87
N ASN A 65 -16.64 -11.76 -0.98
CA ASN A 65 -16.46 -10.36 -0.66
C ASN A 65 -15.06 -10.31 -0.05
N THR A 66 -14.05 -10.20 -0.91
CA THR A 66 -12.81 -9.57 -0.51
C THR A 66 -13.23 -8.15 -0.17
N GLU A 67 -13.47 -7.92 1.12
CA GLU A 67 -13.57 -6.59 1.73
C GLU A 67 -12.25 -5.85 1.55
N THR A 68 -11.95 -5.53 0.31
CA THR A 68 -10.92 -4.60 -0.11
C THR A 68 -11.68 -3.56 -0.90
N GLU A 69 -11.69 -2.32 -0.43
CA GLU A 69 -12.35 -1.15 -1.04
C GLU A 69 -11.88 -0.84 -2.49
N THR A 70 -11.12 -1.75 -3.10
CA THR A 70 -10.47 -1.67 -4.39
C THR A 70 -10.69 -2.95 -5.20
N SER A 71 -11.90 -3.52 -5.19
CA SER A 71 -12.27 -4.57 -6.14
C SER A 71 -12.08 -4.05 -7.56
N LEU A 72 -10.99 -4.47 -8.21
CA LEU A 72 -10.73 -4.17 -9.61
C LEU A 72 -11.94 -4.64 -10.43
N PRO A 73 -12.51 -3.81 -11.32
CA PRO A 73 -13.61 -4.21 -12.18
C PRO A 73 -13.08 -5.13 -13.27
N LEU A 74 -12.72 -6.36 -12.89
CA LEU A 74 -12.34 -7.40 -13.81
C LEU A 74 -13.62 -7.87 -14.51
N PRO A 75 -13.63 -7.92 -15.86
CA PRO A 75 -14.78 -8.42 -16.57
C PRO A 75 -14.94 -9.91 -16.24
N ASN A 76 -16.16 -10.30 -15.90
CA ASN A 76 -16.48 -11.69 -15.62
C ASN A 76 -16.31 -12.50 -16.92
N VAL A 77 -15.43 -13.50 -16.89
CA VAL A 77 -15.15 -14.35 -18.06
C VAL A 77 -16.42 -15.07 -18.55
N VAL A 78 -17.32 -15.45 -17.63
CA VAL A 78 -18.61 -16.06 -17.97
C VAL A 78 -19.49 -15.05 -18.70
N GLU A 79 -19.58 -13.83 -18.20
CA GLU A 79 -20.34 -12.75 -18.82
C GLU A 79 -19.79 -12.39 -20.21
N LEU A 80 -18.47 -12.37 -20.39
CA LEU A 80 -17.82 -12.16 -21.69
C LEU A 80 -18.16 -13.27 -22.69
N VAL A 81 -18.11 -14.53 -22.26
CA VAL A 81 -18.46 -15.66 -23.13
C VAL A 81 -19.94 -15.65 -23.48
N GLU A 82 -20.81 -15.33 -22.53
CA GLU A 82 -22.27 -15.28 -22.73
C GLU A 82 -22.70 -14.11 -23.64
N THR A 83 -22.10 -12.93 -23.49
CA THR A 83 -22.40 -11.74 -24.31
C THR A 83 -21.93 -11.88 -25.75
N TYR A 84 -20.77 -12.49 -25.98
CA TYR A 84 -20.17 -12.63 -27.32
C TYR A 84 -20.30 -14.03 -27.93
N TRP A 85 -21.12 -14.93 -27.36
CA TRP A 85 -21.29 -16.32 -27.82
C TRP A 85 -21.61 -16.43 -29.33
N ASN A 86 -22.45 -15.53 -29.84
CA ASN A 86 -22.85 -15.50 -31.25
C ASN A 86 -21.90 -14.67 -32.13
N ASN A 87 -20.90 -13.99 -31.54
CA ASN A 87 -19.96 -13.12 -32.23
C ASN A 87 -18.50 -13.50 -31.87
N LYS A 88 -17.96 -14.46 -32.63
CA LYS A 88 -16.60 -14.99 -32.44
C LYS A 88 -15.51 -13.92 -32.50
N SER A 89 -15.62 -12.92 -33.37
CA SER A 89 -14.62 -11.85 -33.48
C SER A 89 -14.68 -10.90 -32.28
N GLY A 90 -15.89 -10.60 -31.78
CA GLY A 90 -16.10 -9.84 -30.55
C GLY A 90 -15.52 -10.54 -29.32
N LEU A 91 -15.72 -11.86 -29.21
CA LEU A 91 -15.17 -12.66 -28.10
C LEU A 91 -13.64 -12.68 -28.12
N ILE A 92 -13.02 -12.86 -29.29
CA ILE A 92 -11.55 -12.84 -29.44
C ILE A 92 -11.00 -11.46 -29.03
N SER A 93 -11.66 -10.37 -29.43
CA SER A 93 -11.26 -9.02 -29.06
C SER A 93 -11.38 -8.77 -27.55
N ALA A 94 -12.49 -9.20 -26.94
CA ALA A 94 -12.70 -9.06 -25.49
C ALA A 94 -11.68 -9.87 -24.67
N LEU A 95 -11.38 -11.11 -25.08
CA LEU A 95 -10.36 -11.94 -24.43
C LEU A 95 -8.95 -11.38 -24.63
N SER A 96 -8.65 -10.80 -25.78
CA SER A 96 -7.37 -10.12 -26.03
C SER A 96 -7.19 -8.91 -25.10
N HIS A 97 -8.24 -8.09 -24.94
CA HIS A 97 -8.23 -6.96 -24.02
C HIS A 97 -8.07 -7.41 -22.56
N PHE A 98 -8.75 -8.50 -22.17
CA PHE A 98 -8.58 -9.10 -20.84
C PHE A 98 -7.13 -9.55 -20.59
N ASN A 99 -6.51 -10.24 -21.56
CA ASN A 99 -5.10 -10.65 -21.46
C ASN A 99 -4.15 -9.45 -21.37
N GLN A 100 -4.40 -8.38 -22.13
CA GLN A 100 -3.62 -7.15 -22.04
C GLN A 100 -3.72 -6.52 -20.64
N MET A 101 -4.92 -6.45 -20.08
CA MET A 101 -5.15 -5.93 -18.74
C MET A 101 -4.45 -6.77 -17.67
N LEU A 102 -4.51 -8.11 -17.79
CA LEU A 102 -3.83 -9.03 -16.87
C LEU A 102 -2.31 -8.89 -16.94
N ASN A 103 -1.75 -8.77 -18.15
CA ASN A 103 -0.32 -8.51 -18.34
C ASN A 103 0.11 -7.16 -17.76
N ALA A 104 -0.69 -6.11 -17.96
CA ALA A 104 -0.41 -4.79 -17.39
C ALA A 104 -0.46 -4.81 -15.86
N LEU A 105 -1.42 -5.53 -15.27
CA LEU A 105 -1.50 -5.70 -13.83
C LEU A 105 -0.28 -6.45 -13.28
N HIS A 106 0.13 -7.53 -13.94
CA HIS A 106 1.31 -8.29 -13.55
C HIS A 106 2.59 -7.43 -13.64
N GLN A 107 2.72 -6.61 -14.68
CA GLN A 107 3.85 -5.70 -14.82
C GLN A 107 3.89 -4.67 -13.68
N LYS A 108 2.75 -4.04 -13.36
CA LYS A 108 2.66 -3.10 -12.23
C LYS A 108 2.99 -3.76 -10.89
N ALA A 109 2.53 -4.98 -10.66
CA ALA A 109 2.86 -5.73 -9.46
C ALA A 109 4.38 -5.96 -9.34
N LYS A 110 5.03 -6.37 -10.44
CA LYS A 110 6.49 -6.54 -10.48
C LYS A 110 7.24 -5.24 -10.23
N GLU A 111 6.80 -4.13 -10.82
CA GLU A 111 7.37 -2.79 -10.58
C GLU A 111 7.23 -2.39 -9.11
N SER A 112 6.05 -2.61 -8.50
CA SER A 112 5.82 -2.38 -7.08
C SER A 112 6.76 -3.19 -6.19
N ASP A 113 6.99 -4.46 -6.50
CA ASP A 113 7.94 -5.31 -5.75
C ASP A 113 9.38 -4.78 -5.85
N THR A 114 9.78 -4.28 -7.02
CA THR A 114 11.11 -3.67 -7.18
C THR A 114 11.26 -2.39 -6.36
N ILE A 115 10.23 -1.55 -6.32
CA ILE A 115 10.21 -0.32 -5.52
C ILE A 115 10.27 -0.66 -4.03
N LEU A 116 9.53 -1.68 -3.59
CA LEU A 116 9.56 -2.14 -2.20
C LEU A 116 10.97 -2.58 -1.77
N LYS A 117 11.67 -3.34 -2.61
CA LYS A 117 13.06 -3.74 -2.36
C LYS A 117 13.99 -2.54 -2.29
N GLN A 118 13.88 -1.60 -3.24
CA GLN A 118 14.68 -0.37 -3.23
C GLN A 118 14.43 0.46 -1.97
N ASN A 119 13.18 0.58 -1.52
CA ASN A 119 12.84 1.29 -0.29
C ASN A 119 13.44 0.60 0.95
N GLN A 120 13.45 -0.72 1.01
CA GLN A 120 14.09 -1.47 2.10
C GLN A 120 15.60 -1.23 2.12
N ASP A 121 16.26 -1.27 0.96
CA ASP A 121 17.70 -1.00 0.84
C ASP A 121 18.04 0.44 1.23
N LEU A 122 17.23 1.41 0.80
CA LEU A 122 17.37 2.82 1.19
C LEU A 122 17.19 3.03 2.70
N ALA A 123 16.20 2.38 3.30
CA ALA A 123 15.97 2.44 4.75
C ALA A 123 17.15 1.85 5.54
N ALA A 124 17.71 0.72 5.08
CA ALA A 124 18.90 0.14 5.68
C ALA A 124 20.11 1.07 5.58
N ASN A 125 20.33 1.68 4.40
CA ASN A 125 21.40 2.64 4.18
C ASN A 125 21.25 3.91 5.03
N LEU A 126 20.03 4.41 5.20
CA LEU A 126 19.73 5.53 6.09
C LEU A 126 20.10 5.20 7.54
N SER A 127 19.70 4.02 8.04
CA SER A 127 20.04 3.59 9.39
C SER A 127 21.55 3.51 9.63
N ILE A 128 22.31 3.05 8.64
CA ILE A 128 23.79 3.01 8.71
C ILE A 128 24.36 4.43 8.78
N LYS A 129 23.90 5.33 7.91
CA LYS A 129 24.36 6.73 7.88
C LYS A 129 24.02 7.48 9.15
N GLU A 130 22.83 7.29 9.72
CA GLU A 130 22.44 7.87 11.00
C GLU A 130 23.35 7.40 12.15
N LYS A 131 23.72 6.11 12.18
CA LYS A 131 24.69 5.62 13.16
C LYS A 131 26.07 6.27 12.98
N GLN A 132 26.52 6.43 11.74
CA GLN A 132 27.79 7.11 11.44
C GLN A 132 27.77 8.57 11.90
N ILE A 133 26.69 9.30 11.65
CA ILE A 133 26.53 10.68 12.11
C ILE A 133 26.64 10.76 13.63
N LYS A 134 25.92 9.89 14.37
CA LYS A 134 26.01 9.87 15.83
C LYS A 134 27.41 9.58 16.35
N MET A 135 28.15 8.68 15.69
CA MET A 135 29.54 8.40 16.07
C MET A 135 30.43 9.63 15.86
N LEU A 136 30.31 10.28 14.70
CA LEU A 136 31.08 11.49 14.39
C LEU A 136 30.73 12.66 15.32
N GLU A 137 29.46 12.84 15.67
CA GLU A 137 29.03 13.85 16.64
C GLU A 137 29.65 13.62 18.02
N ASN A 138 29.70 12.36 18.47
CA ASN A 138 30.36 12.01 19.73
C ASN A 138 31.86 12.25 19.68
N GLU A 139 32.52 11.92 18.55
CA GLU A 139 33.95 12.16 18.34
C GLU A 139 34.27 13.66 18.36
N ILE A 140 33.48 14.49 17.65
CA ILE A 140 33.60 15.94 17.67
C ILE A 140 33.44 16.48 19.10
N LYS A 141 32.48 15.96 19.86
CA LYS A 141 32.26 16.37 21.25
C LYS A 141 33.46 16.03 22.14
N LEU A 142 34.01 14.83 22.00
CA LEU A 142 35.20 14.39 22.73
C LEU A 142 36.42 15.25 22.39
N LEU A 143 36.67 15.47 21.10
CA LEU A 143 37.78 16.30 20.62
C LEU A 143 37.65 17.74 21.11
N ARG A 144 36.44 18.31 21.14
CA ARG A 144 36.20 19.65 21.72
C ARG A 144 36.53 19.69 23.21
N GLN A 145 36.17 18.66 23.96
CA GLN A 145 36.46 18.59 25.38
C GLN A 145 37.97 18.47 25.64
N GLN A 146 38.66 17.60 24.89
CA GLN A 146 40.12 17.45 24.95
C GLN A 146 40.83 18.75 24.55
N TYR A 147 40.37 19.40 23.48
CA TYR A 147 40.91 20.69 23.07
C TYR A 147 40.75 21.75 24.17
N LEU A 148 39.57 21.85 24.79
CA LEU A 148 39.33 22.77 25.90
C LEU A 148 40.26 22.47 27.09
N GLU A 149 40.40 21.19 27.45
CA GLU A 149 41.28 20.77 28.54
C GLU A 149 42.74 21.16 28.28
N VAL A 150 43.27 20.83 27.10
CA VAL A 150 44.63 21.19 26.70
C VAL A 150 44.79 22.70 26.64
N ALA A 151 43.81 23.41 26.11
CA ALA A 151 43.85 24.87 26.02
C ALA A 151 43.88 25.52 27.42
N VAL A 152 43.10 25.02 28.38
CA VAL A 152 43.14 25.44 29.80
C VAL A 152 44.48 25.08 30.44
N LYS A 153 44.96 23.84 30.31
CA LYS A 153 46.27 23.41 30.85
C LYS A 153 47.41 24.26 30.31
N SER A 154 47.39 24.59 29.01
CA SER A 154 48.38 25.44 28.36
C SER A 154 48.43 26.88 28.89
N THR A 155 47.47 27.32 29.71
CA THR A 155 47.53 28.63 30.37
C THR A 155 48.36 28.63 31.66
N TYR A 156 48.58 27.46 32.27
CA TYR A 156 49.30 27.30 33.54
C TYR A 156 50.74 26.85 33.30
N LYS A 157 51.69 27.56 33.90
CA LYS A 157 53.13 27.32 33.68
C LYS A 157 53.62 25.95 34.18
N THR A 158 53.05 25.44 35.27
CA THR A 158 53.37 24.11 35.81
C THR A 158 53.08 23.01 34.79
N PHE A 159 51.92 23.06 34.14
CA PHE A 159 51.53 22.09 33.12
C PHE A 159 52.26 22.30 31.78
N GLN A 160 52.72 23.52 31.46
CA GLN A 160 53.59 23.78 30.30
C GLN A 160 54.93 23.07 30.44
N ASP A 161 55.53 23.13 31.63
CA ASP A 161 56.84 22.55 31.90
C ASP A 161 56.78 21.02 32.03
N GLU A 162 55.70 20.46 32.60
CA GLU A 162 55.50 19.00 32.78
C GLU A 162 55.04 18.27 31.51
N GLU A 163 54.10 18.85 30.74
CA GLU A 163 53.52 18.23 29.54
C GLU A 163 54.13 18.78 28.23
N ALA A 164 55.18 19.61 28.32
CA ALA A 164 55.84 20.28 27.19
C ALA A 164 54.87 21.03 26.25
N LEU A 165 53.85 21.68 26.84
CA LEU A 165 52.80 22.37 26.09
C LEU A 165 53.19 23.81 25.76
N GLU A 166 53.05 24.20 24.49
CA GLU A 166 53.12 25.61 24.08
C GLU A 166 51.85 26.36 24.50
N LYS A 167 51.96 27.65 24.79
CA LYS A 167 50.81 28.48 25.18
C LYS A 167 49.86 28.70 24.01
N ILE A 168 48.77 27.94 23.97
CA ILE A 168 47.80 27.95 22.86
C ILE A 168 46.86 29.15 22.95
N ILE A 169 46.47 29.55 24.17
CA ILE A 169 45.65 30.75 24.39
C ILE A 169 46.53 31.91 24.89
N SER A 170 46.74 32.91 24.04
CA SER A 170 47.29 34.19 24.46
C SER A 170 46.16 35.10 24.95
N ILE A 171 45.83 35.01 26.25
CA ILE A 171 45.09 36.09 26.92
C ILE A 171 46.02 37.30 26.96
N THR A 172 45.96 38.12 25.90
CA THR A 172 46.54 39.45 25.93
C THR A 172 45.72 40.25 26.93
N LYS A 173 46.37 40.74 28.00
CA LYS A 173 45.76 41.66 28.98
C LYS A 173 45.37 42.96 28.27
N ASN A 174 44.25 42.97 27.57
CA ASN A 174 43.63 44.18 27.10
C ASN A 174 42.61 44.58 28.17
N LYS A 175 42.88 45.63 28.94
CA LYS A 175 41.99 46.09 30.03
C LYS A 175 40.52 46.24 29.60
N LYS A 176 40.24 46.43 28.31
CA LYS A 176 38.87 46.52 27.76
C LYS A 176 38.10 45.20 27.66
N SER A 177 38.75 44.03 27.78
CA SER A 177 38.10 42.71 27.68
C SER A 177 37.74 42.08 29.03
N GLU A 178 38.41 42.43 30.12
CA GLU A 178 38.06 42.02 31.50
C GLU A 178 36.65 42.49 31.86
N ASP A 179 36.33 43.75 31.56
CA ASP A 179 35.00 44.34 31.74
C ASP A 179 33.92 43.73 30.83
N ARG A 180 34.24 42.87 29.86
CA ARG A 180 33.23 42.16 29.05
C ARG A 180 33.08 40.70 29.45
N ALA A 181 34.16 40.07 29.91
CA ALA A 181 34.14 38.68 30.37
C ALA A 181 33.44 38.52 31.72
N LEU A 182 33.50 39.53 32.59
CA LEU A 182 32.80 39.53 33.88
C LEU A 182 31.32 39.96 33.76
N ASN A 183 30.90 40.63 32.68
CA ASN A 183 29.69 41.46 32.68
C ASN A 183 28.46 40.96 31.91
N ALA A 184 28.34 39.69 31.54
CA ALA A 184 27.08 39.23 30.92
C ALA A 184 26.19 38.45 31.91
N ASP A 185 26.68 37.32 32.42
CA ASP A 185 25.78 36.37 33.10
C ASP A 185 26.14 36.12 34.56
N ILE A 186 27.42 36.08 34.93
CA ILE A 186 27.83 35.67 36.30
C ILE A 186 27.52 36.76 37.33
N VAL A 187 27.84 38.02 37.04
CA VAL A 187 27.54 39.16 37.92
C VAL A 187 26.03 39.39 38.05
N LYS A 188 25.26 39.07 37.00
CA LYS A 188 23.79 39.14 37.04
C LYS A 188 23.15 38.02 37.85
N MET A 189 23.71 36.81 37.80
CA MET A 189 23.17 35.65 38.51
C MET A 189 23.59 35.61 39.99
N TYR A 190 24.74 36.18 40.34
CA TYR A 190 25.28 36.11 41.71
C TYR A 190 25.87 37.45 42.18
N PRO A 191 25.03 38.49 42.35
CA PRO A 191 25.50 39.80 42.82
C PRO A 191 26.12 39.74 44.22
N GLU A 192 25.65 38.82 45.07
CA GLU A 192 26.07 38.68 46.47
C GLU A 192 27.53 38.23 46.65
N LEU A 193 28.17 37.73 45.60
CA LEU A 193 29.57 37.29 45.65
C LEU A 193 30.58 38.43 45.41
N PHE A 194 30.10 39.62 45.02
CA PHE A 194 30.96 40.71 44.55
C PHE A 194 30.72 42.05 45.25
N ASP A 195 29.74 42.13 46.15
CA ASP A 195 29.52 43.30 47.01
C ASP A 195 30.33 43.15 48.32
N ASN A 196 31.56 43.67 48.31
CA ASN A 196 32.30 44.19 49.47
C ASN A 196 33.35 45.21 49.02
#